data_AF-A0A535YZ70-F1
#
_entry.id   AF-A0A535YZ70-F1
#
_cell.length_a   1.000
_cell.length_b   1.000
_cell.length_c   1.000
_cell.angle_alpha   90.00
_cell.angle_beta   90.00
_cell.angle_gamma   90.00
#
_symmetry.space_group_name_H-M   'P 1'
#
loop_
_entity.id
_entity.type
_entity.pdbx_description
1 polymer ?
#
loop_
_entity_poly.entity_id
_entity_poly.type
_entity_poly.pdbx_seq_one_letter_code
_entity_poly.pdbx_strand_id
1 'polypeptide(L)'
;MAAALRTDTHGSWEPALYGTAAIGGAVDAARAAMPGNRLVDHLAVCALENRCYTAQNTFLRRYEGALPASPACNADCLGCISLQTDGAAPAPQPRMRFAPTASELVEMADHHLSGEDAGIVSFGQGCEGEPLTRDDTLIDATREIRRRHPSATIHINTNGSRPRVLARLVDAGCNSVRISAISFTDKVFRAYYRPVGYGLDDVVACGRVVREAGGQVCLNLLTFPGLTDTARLADRGASAPRRDRGRHEHAGGVRRAARATPRRRARQLHPTRVWACAIVGTLVIDRLSRAMKTGIHPEYHTDAVVHCLCGNTFTTGSTLPELKTEVCSVCHPFFTGTQRIVDTGGQVERFRRRAQRAQKS
;
A
#
# COMPACT_ATOMS: atom_id res chain seq x y z
N MET A 1 -17.07 -16.25 10.28
CA MET A 1 -15.72 -15.87 10.74
C MET A 1 -14.78 -16.01 9.57
N ALA A 2 -14.24 -14.90 9.05
CA ALA A 2 -13.15 -14.99 8.08
C ALA A 2 -11.88 -15.39 8.86
N ALA A 3 -11.16 -16.40 8.37
CA ALA A 3 -9.86 -16.75 8.91
C ALA A 3 -8.89 -15.61 8.57
N ALA A 4 -8.60 -14.76 9.54
CA ALA A 4 -7.57 -13.72 9.42
C ALA A 4 -6.37 -14.15 10.29
N LEU A 5 -5.20 -14.29 9.66
CA LEU A 5 -3.93 -14.48 10.36
C LEU A 5 -3.32 -13.09 10.57
N ARG A 6 -2.96 -12.74 11.80
CA ARG A 6 -2.23 -11.50 12.09
C ARG A 6 -0.83 -11.61 11.48
N THR A 7 -0.58 -10.90 10.39
CA THR A 7 0.71 -10.89 9.68
C THR A 7 1.67 -9.80 10.17
N ASP A 8 1.16 -8.86 10.97
CA ASP A 8 1.86 -7.66 11.40
C ASP A 8 1.46 -7.26 12.84
N THR A 9 2.44 -6.74 13.59
CA THR A 9 2.28 -6.39 15.01
C THR A 9 2.11 -4.88 15.23
N HIS A 10 1.76 -4.12 14.19
CA HIS A 10 1.75 -2.66 14.28
C HIS A 10 0.47 -2.15 14.96
N GLY A 11 0.64 -1.52 16.12
CA GLY A 11 -0.47 -1.06 16.96
C GLY A 11 -1.13 0.23 16.50
N SER A 12 -0.52 1.00 15.58
CA SER A 12 -0.97 2.36 15.24
C SER A 12 -2.40 2.44 14.69
N TRP A 13 -2.92 1.33 14.16
CA TRP A 13 -4.28 1.20 13.62
C TRP A 13 -5.21 0.35 14.51
N GLU A 14 -4.78 -0.02 15.72
CA GLU A 14 -5.62 -0.75 16.66
C GLU A 14 -6.80 0.12 17.11
N PRO A 15 -8.06 -0.26 16.84
CA PRO A 15 -9.23 0.55 17.17
C PRO A 15 -9.30 0.97 18.65
N ALA A 16 -8.74 0.15 19.55
CA ALA A 16 -8.64 0.44 20.98
C ALA A 16 -7.84 1.71 21.31
N LEU A 17 -6.94 2.15 20.42
CA LEU A 17 -6.13 3.37 20.57
C LEU A 17 -6.84 4.64 20.10
N TYR A 18 -8.05 4.53 19.56
CA TYR A 18 -8.84 5.63 18.99
C TYR A 18 -10.00 6.02 19.90
N GLY A 19 -9.66 6.40 21.14
CA GLY A 19 -10.62 6.98 22.09
C GLY A 19 -11.11 8.36 21.67
N THR A 20 -12.35 8.68 21.98
CA THR A 20 -13.02 9.92 21.53
C THR A 20 -13.07 11.02 22.58
N ALA A 21 -12.42 10.84 23.73
CA ALA A 21 -12.49 11.81 24.82
C ALA A 21 -11.74 13.11 24.48
N ALA A 22 -10.56 13.01 23.88
CA ALA A 22 -9.69 14.15 23.60
C ALA A 22 -9.97 14.85 22.25
N ILE A 23 -10.71 14.19 21.34
CA ILE A 23 -10.85 14.70 19.96
C ILE A 23 -11.61 16.02 19.87
N GLY A 24 -12.63 16.24 20.72
CA GLY A 24 -13.40 17.49 20.73
C GLY A 24 -12.51 18.70 21.04
N GLY A 25 -11.72 18.62 22.12
CA GLY A 25 -10.79 19.69 22.47
C GLY A 25 -9.67 19.89 21.44
N ALA A 26 -9.22 18.82 20.79
CA ALA A 26 -8.23 18.91 19.71
C ALA A 26 -8.77 19.63 18.46
N VAL A 27 -10.05 19.39 18.11
CA VAL A 27 -10.74 20.11 17.02
C VAL A 27 -10.88 21.59 17.36
N ASP A 28 -11.28 21.92 18.59
CA ASP A 28 -11.44 23.32 19.01
C ASP A 28 -10.09 24.07 19.02
N ALA A 29 -9.03 23.41 19.45
CA ALA A 29 -7.67 23.95 19.38
C ALA A 29 -7.23 24.20 17.93
N ALA A 30 -7.53 23.28 17.00
CA ALA A 30 -7.21 23.45 15.59
C ALA A 30 -8.00 24.61 14.95
N ARG A 31 -9.29 24.78 15.30
CA ARG A 31 -10.10 25.93 14.87
C ARG A 31 -9.54 27.26 15.35
N ALA A 32 -9.08 27.31 16.60
CA ALA A 32 -8.44 28.49 17.16
C ALA A 32 -7.09 28.80 16.49
N ALA A 33 -6.32 27.76 16.15
CA ALA A 33 -5.00 27.89 15.54
C ALA A 33 -5.04 28.26 14.05
N MET A 34 -6.06 27.81 13.32
CA MET A 34 -6.19 27.99 11.86
C MET A 34 -7.53 28.63 11.49
N PRO A 35 -7.80 29.87 11.94
CA PRO A 35 -9.08 30.53 11.71
C PRO A 35 -9.32 30.75 10.21
N GLY A 36 -10.48 30.30 9.73
CA GLY A 36 -10.87 30.45 8.32
C GLY A 36 -10.35 29.35 7.39
N ASN A 37 -9.56 28.40 7.87
CA ASN A 37 -9.17 27.24 7.08
C ASN A 37 -10.34 26.24 6.99
N ARG A 38 -10.95 26.13 5.81
CA ARG A 38 -12.17 25.33 5.60
C ARG A 38 -11.93 23.83 5.77
N LEU A 39 -10.68 23.36 5.67
CA LEU A 39 -10.35 21.96 5.92
C LEU A 39 -10.58 21.57 7.36
N VAL A 40 -10.38 22.49 8.30
CA VAL A 40 -10.58 22.22 9.74
C VAL A 40 -12.02 21.79 9.99
N ASP A 41 -12.99 22.55 9.49
CA ASP A 41 -14.41 22.21 9.70
C ASP A 41 -14.82 20.96 8.93
N HIS A 42 -14.30 20.75 7.71
CA HIS A 42 -14.58 19.53 6.96
C HIS A 42 -14.03 18.27 7.66
N LEU A 43 -12.79 18.34 8.16
CA LEU A 43 -12.17 17.22 8.88
C LEU A 43 -12.78 17.04 10.27
N ALA A 44 -13.29 18.10 10.91
CA ALA A 44 -14.00 17.99 12.18
C ALA A 44 -15.22 17.06 12.06
N VAL A 45 -16.03 17.23 11.01
CA VAL A 45 -17.13 16.29 10.69
C VAL A 45 -16.59 14.87 10.49
N CYS A 46 -15.49 14.72 9.74
CA CYS A 46 -14.89 13.40 9.53
C CYS A 46 -14.40 12.75 10.83
N ALA A 47 -13.81 13.52 11.75
CA ALA A 47 -13.25 13.00 12.99
C ALA A 47 -14.33 12.70 14.04
N LEU A 48 -15.31 13.59 14.19
CA LEU A 48 -16.34 13.55 15.22
C LEU A 48 -17.52 12.67 14.84
N GLU A 49 -18.00 12.78 13.59
CA GLU A 49 -19.20 12.09 13.11
C GLU A 49 -18.86 10.81 12.37
N ASN A 50 -18.04 10.90 11.31
CA ASN A 50 -17.66 9.72 10.50
C ASN A 50 -16.65 8.80 11.20
N ARG A 51 -16.11 9.23 12.36
CA ARG A 51 -15.09 8.51 13.14
C ARG A 51 -13.87 8.10 12.30
N CYS A 52 -13.49 8.92 11.33
CA CYS A 52 -12.34 8.69 10.47
C CYS A 52 -11.06 8.81 11.29
N TYR A 53 -10.32 7.70 11.42
CA TYR A 53 -9.07 7.64 12.17
C TYR A 53 -7.99 8.58 11.63
N THR A 54 -7.88 8.75 10.31
CA THR A 54 -6.93 9.70 9.71
C THR A 54 -7.30 11.15 10.05
N ALA A 55 -8.60 11.50 10.04
CA ALA A 55 -9.05 12.82 10.47
C ALA A 55 -8.79 13.04 11.98
N GLN A 56 -9.05 12.04 12.82
CA GLN A 56 -8.74 12.11 14.25
C GLN A 56 -7.24 12.30 14.50
N ASN A 57 -6.40 11.54 13.80
CA ASN A 57 -4.96 11.64 13.83
C ASN A 57 -4.43 13.01 13.39
N THR A 58 -5.14 13.67 12.47
CA THR A 58 -4.81 15.04 12.03
C THR A 58 -4.91 16.04 13.19
N PHE A 59 -5.99 15.97 13.97
CA PHE A 59 -6.20 16.85 15.13
C PHE A 59 -5.38 16.43 16.35
N LEU A 60 -5.21 15.13 16.56
CA LEU A 60 -4.37 14.59 17.63
C LEU A 60 -2.86 14.67 17.29
N ARG A 61 -2.52 15.12 16.07
CA ARG A 61 -1.16 15.34 15.58
C ARG A 61 -0.25 14.11 15.78
N ARG A 62 -0.73 12.96 15.31
CA ARG A 62 -0.02 11.68 15.40
C ARG A 62 -0.16 10.87 14.12
N TYR A 63 0.83 10.06 13.79
CA TYR A 63 0.81 9.12 12.66
C TYR A 63 0.54 9.81 11.31
N GLU A 64 -0.54 9.40 10.62
CA GLU A 64 -0.96 9.90 9.31
C GLU A 64 -2.05 10.97 9.44
N GLY A 65 -1.82 12.13 8.83
CA GLY A 65 -2.75 13.25 8.72
C GLY A 65 -3.42 13.32 7.35
N ALA A 66 -4.68 13.77 7.33
CA ALA A 66 -5.52 13.85 6.15
C ALA A 66 -5.42 15.22 5.48
N LEU A 67 -5.20 15.24 4.16
CA LEU A 67 -5.22 16.42 3.31
C LEU A 67 -6.20 16.24 2.14
N PRO A 68 -7.53 16.23 2.37
CA PRO A 68 -8.48 16.10 1.28
C PRO A 68 -8.36 17.30 0.35
N ALA A 69 -8.23 17.08 -0.96
CA ALA A 69 -7.83 18.12 -1.90
C ALA A 69 -8.85 18.36 -3.02
N SER A 70 -9.68 17.38 -3.38
CA SER A 70 -10.55 17.45 -4.55
C SER A 70 -12.01 17.09 -4.29
N PRO A 71 -12.97 17.99 -4.59
CA PRO A 71 -14.38 17.63 -4.65
C PRO A 71 -14.71 16.82 -5.93
N ALA A 72 -13.90 16.98 -6.99
CA ALA A 72 -14.14 16.40 -8.31
C ALA A 72 -13.47 15.04 -8.50
N CYS A 73 -14.07 14.17 -9.29
CA CYS A 73 -13.52 12.88 -9.68
C CYS A 73 -13.73 12.66 -11.19
N ASN A 74 -12.81 11.96 -11.83
CA ASN A 74 -12.92 11.53 -13.23
C ASN A 74 -13.30 10.05 -13.36
N ALA A 75 -13.97 9.49 -12.35
CA ALA A 75 -14.45 8.12 -12.31
C ALA A 75 -15.85 8.07 -11.67
N ASP A 76 -16.75 7.29 -12.27
CA ASP A 76 -18.09 7.01 -11.75
C ASP A 76 -18.11 5.60 -11.14
N CYS A 77 -17.34 5.42 -10.07
CA CYS A 77 -17.17 4.09 -9.48
C CYS A 77 -18.50 3.54 -8.98
N LEU A 78 -18.83 2.30 -9.33
CA LEU A 78 -20.01 1.58 -8.82
C LEU A 78 -20.11 1.58 -7.28
N GLY A 79 -18.96 1.52 -6.60
CA GLY A 79 -18.87 1.52 -5.14
C GLY A 79 -18.31 2.80 -4.55
N CYS A 80 -18.55 3.97 -5.18
CA CYS A 80 -18.01 5.24 -4.70
C CYS A 80 -18.55 5.59 -3.30
N ILE A 81 -17.69 5.57 -2.28
CA ILE A 81 -18.11 5.79 -0.88
C ILE A 81 -18.52 7.24 -0.57
N SER A 82 -18.20 8.19 -1.45
CA SER A 82 -18.50 9.62 -1.22
C SER A 82 -19.51 10.26 -2.14
N LEU A 83 -19.83 9.62 -3.25
CA LEU A 83 -20.81 10.12 -4.21
C LEU A 83 -21.55 8.95 -4.84
N GLN A 84 -22.86 8.88 -4.59
CA GLN A 84 -23.77 7.93 -5.22
C GLN A 84 -24.64 8.71 -6.20
N THR A 85 -24.51 8.43 -7.49
CA THR A 85 -25.13 9.20 -8.59
C THR A 85 -26.52 8.71 -8.97
N ASP A 86 -26.85 7.46 -8.65
CA ASP A 86 -28.13 6.81 -8.98
C ASP A 86 -29.20 6.97 -7.89
N GLY A 87 -28.83 7.51 -6.72
CA GLY A 87 -29.72 7.67 -5.57
C GLY A 87 -30.19 6.35 -4.94
N ALA A 88 -29.63 5.21 -5.35
CA ALA A 88 -30.04 3.90 -4.86
C ALA A 88 -29.65 3.69 -3.39
N ALA A 89 -28.53 4.28 -2.97
CA ALA A 89 -28.08 4.31 -1.59
C ALA A 89 -27.45 5.67 -1.26
N PRO A 90 -27.57 6.16 -0.01
CA PRO A 90 -26.80 7.32 0.41
C PRO A 90 -25.30 6.97 0.45
N ALA A 91 -24.47 7.96 0.11
CA ALA A 91 -23.02 7.82 0.28
C ALA A 91 -22.69 7.69 1.78
N PRO A 92 -21.93 6.66 2.21
CA PRO A 92 -21.59 6.47 3.62
C PRO A 92 -20.69 7.60 4.18
N GLN A 93 -19.96 8.32 3.33
CA GLN A 93 -19.11 9.44 3.75
C GLN A 93 -19.23 10.61 2.75
N PRO A 94 -19.97 11.69 3.06
CA PRO A 94 -20.28 12.74 2.08
C PRO A 94 -19.04 13.36 1.41
N ARG A 95 -19.12 13.55 0.09
CA ARG A 95 -18.10 14.26 -0.70
C ARG A 95 -17.93 15.70 -0.22
N MET A 96 -16.68 16.13 -0.07
CA MET A 96 -16.34 17.52 0.20
C MET A 96 -16.91 18.44 -0.89
N ARG A 97 -17.37 19.63 -0.50
CA ARG A 97 -18.13 20.54 -1.39
C ARG A 97 -17.32 21.74 -1.90
N PHE A 98 -16.04 21.81 -1.57
CA PHE A 98 -15.15 22.88 -1.97
C PHE A 98 -13.80 22.30 -2.37
N ALA A 99 -13.02 23.12 -3.09
CA ALA A 99 -11.65 22.80 -3.44
C ALA A 99 -10.72 23.65 -2.55
N PRO A 100 -9.93 23.04 -1.64
CA PRO A 100 -9.00 23.78 -0.81
C PRO A 100 -7.90 24.43 -1.65
N THR A 101 -7.43 25.58 -1.18
CA THR A 101 -6.25 26.26 -1.72
C THR A 101 -4.97 25.55 -1.29
N ALA A 102 -3.85 25.84 -1.97
CA ALA A 102 -2.55 25.33 -1.56
C ALA A 102 -2.19 25.79 -0.13
N SER A 103 -2.55 27.02 0.23
CA SER A 103 -2.31 27.57 1.57
C SER A 103 -3.08 26.80 2.64
N GLU A 104 -4.35 26.47 2.41
CA GLU A 104 -5.14 25.68 3.36
C GLU A 104 -4.55 24.28 3.59
N LEU A 105 -4.07 23.64 2.51
CA LEU A 105 -3.42 22.32 2.59
C LEU A 105 -2.09 22.39 3.36
N VAL A 106 -1.27 23.41 3.08
CA VAL A 106 0.03 23.61 3.76
C VAL A 106 -0.18 23.90 5.24
N GLU A 107 -1.12 24.78 5.59
CA GLU A 107 -1.41 25.12 6.99
C GLU A 107 -1.90 23.91 7.79
N MET A 108 -2.79 23.10 7.20
CA MET A 108 -3.25 21.84 7.82
C MET A 108 -2.10 20.84 7.97
N ALA A 109 -1.24 20.71 6.96
CA ALA A 109 -0.06 19.85 7.02
C ALA A 109 0.92 20.29 8.12
N ASP A 110 1.19 21.59 8.23
CA ASP A 110 2.05 22.16 9.26
C ASP A 110 1.49 21.92 10.66
N HIS A 111 0.19 22.13 10.85
CA HIS A 111 -0.48 21.86 12.11
C HIS A 111 -0.30 20.40 12.52
N HIS A 112 -0.58 19.46 11.62
CA HIS A 112 -0.41 18.03 11.87
C HIS A 112 1.05 17.65 12.17
N LEU A 113 1.97 17.99 11.26
CA LEU A 113 3.38 17.58 11.30
C LEU A 113 4.18 18.25 12.42
N SER A 114 3.61 19.24 13.10
CA SER A 114 4.20 19.78 14.32
C SER A 114 4.09 18.83 15.53
N GLY A 115 3.32 17.74 15.45
CA GLY A 115 3.23 16.73 16.52
C GLY A 115 4.41 15.76 16.53
N GLU A 116 4.82 15.30 17.71
CA GLU A 116 6.00 14.43 17.88
C GLU A 116 5.86 13.10 17.14
N ASP A 117 4.67 12.51 17.14
CA ASP A 117 4.38 11.23 16.48
C ASP A 117 3.87 11.39 15.04
N ALA A 118 3.75 12.62 14.52
CA ALA A 118 3.24 12.91 13.19
C ALA A 118 4.36 12.88 12.14
N GLY A 119 4.34 11.86 11.26
CA GLY A 119 5.37 11.69 10.22
C GLY A 119 4.85 11.67 8.79
N ILE A 120 3.53 11.57 8.61
CA ILE A 120 2.91 11.33 7.29
C ILE A 120 1.75 12.31 7.09
N VAL A 121 1.69 12.90 5.91
CA VAL A 121 0.49 13.60 5.40
C VAL A 121 0.05 12.98 4.09
N SER A 122 -1.26 12.83 3.91
CA SER A 122 -1.83 12.09 2.80
C SER A 122 -2.90 12.89 2.07
N PHE A 123 -2.65 13.18 0.80
CA PHE A 123 -3.70 13.55 -0.15
C PHE A 123 -4.56 12.33 -0.49
N GLY A 124 -5.82 12.52 -0.87
CA GLY A 124 -6.70 11.41 -1.21
C GLY A 124 -7.37 10.80 0.02
N GLN A 125 -8.60 11.19 0.32
CA GLN A 125 -9.39 10.73 1.47
C GLN A 125 -10.73 10.17 1.02
N GLY A 126 -11.37 9.36 1.87
CA GLY A 126 -12.67 8.77 1.54
C GLY A 126 -13.76 9.82 1.23
N CYS A 127 -13.68 10.99 1.86
CA CYS A 127 -14.57 12.13 1.65
C CYS A 127 -14.27 12.97 0.39
N GLU A 128 -13.34 12.58 -0.47
CA GLU A 128 -12.94 13.36 -1.65
C GLU A 128 -13.12 12.57 -2.96
N GLY A 129 -12.88 13.24 -4.07
CA GLY A 129 -12.79 12.65 -5.40
C GLY A 129 -11.37 12.19 -5.75
N GLU A 130 -10.89 12.61 -6.92
CA GLU A 130 -9.55 12.25 -7.40
C GLU A 130 -8.59 13.42 -7.15
N PRO A 131 -7.64 13.32 -6.20
CA PRO A 131 -6.73 14.43 -5.86
C PRO A 131 -5.85 14.86 -7.04
N LEU A 132 -5.45 13.97 -7.96
CA LEU A 132 -4.64 14.35 -9.13
C LEU A 132 -5.37 15.32 -10.08
N THR A 133 -6.68 15.51 -9.94
CA THR A 133 -7.42 16.55 -10.68
C THR A 133 -7.08 17.98 -10.21
N ARG A 134 -6.39 18.14 -9.07
CA ARG A 134 -6.00 19.44 -8.50
C ARG A 134 -4.68 20.00 -9.02
N ASP A 135 -3.92 19.20 -9.77
CA ASP A 135 -2.76 19.59 -10.57
C ASP A 135 -1.84 20.62 -9.87
N ASP A 136 -1.73 21.85 -10.37
CA ASP A 136 -0.84 22.90 -9.86
C ASP A 136 -1.06 23.21 -8.38
N THR A 137 -2.30 23.22 -7.89
CA THR A 137 -2.57 23.48 -6.46
C THR A 137 -1.93 22.41 -5.58
N LEU A 138 -1.97 21.14 -6.01
CA LEU A 138 -1.40 20.03 -5.26
C LEU A 138 0.13 20.05 -5.30
N ILE A 139 0.70 20.44 -6.44
CA ILE A 139 2.14 20.57 -6.67
C ILE A 139 2.71 21.70 -5.81
N ASP A 140 2.04 22.85 -5.78
CA ASP A 140 2.47 24.01 -4.99
C ASP A 140 2.40 23.72 -3.48
N ALA A 141 1.31 23.10 -3.03
CA ALA A 141 1.20 22.64 -1.64
C ALA A 141 2.31 21.64 -1.30
N THR A 142 2.56 20.66 -2.16
CA THR A 142 3.58 19.63 -1.93
C THR A 142 4.99 20.21 -1.84
N ARG A 143 5.33 21.14 -2.75
CA ARG A 143 6.64 21.81 -2.73
C ARG A 143 6.85 22.57 -1.42
N GLU A 144 5.82 23.26 -0.96
CA GLU A 144 5.88 24.03 0.27
C GLU A 144 5.92 23.13 1.53
N ILE A 145 5.12 22.06 1.57
CA ILE A 145 5.18 21.06 2.65
C ILE A 145 6.57 20.43 2.71
N ARG A 146 7.15 20.01 1.57
CA ARG A 146 8.50 19.43 1.53
C ARG A 146 9.56 20.41 2.00
N ARG A 147 9.41 21.70 1.70
CA ARG A 147 10.31 22.76 2.15
C ARG A 147 10.26 22.94 3.67
N ARG A 148 9.08 22.90 4.27
CA ARG A 148 8.88 23.06 5.73
C ARG A 148 9.20 21.79 6.52
N HIS A 149 8.89 20.63 5.96
CA HIS A 149 9.01 19.31 6.59
C HIS A 149 9.85 18.35 5.73
N PRO A 150 11.17 18.55 5.68
CA PRO A 150 12.05 17.79 4.78
C PRO A 150 12.06 16.29 5.05
N SER A 151 11.74 15.85 6.27
CA SER A 151 11.68 14.44 6.68
C SER A 151 10.31 13.79 6.50
N ALA A 152 9.25 14.57 6.27
CA ALA A 152 7.89 14.02 6.23
C ALA A 152 7.68 13.07 5.05
N THR A 153 6.86 12.05 5.24
CA THR A 153 6.31 11.28 4.13
C THR A 153 5.12 12.05 3.56
N ILE A 154 5.20 12.41 2.28
CA ILE A 154 4.10 13.06 1.57
C ILE A 154 3.49 12.01 0.66
N HIS A 155 2.31 11.55 1.06
CA HIS A 155 1.61 10.44 0.47
C HIS A 155 0.40 10.90 -0.37
N ILE A 156 0.03 10.12 -1.37
CA ILE A 156 -1.21 10.34 -2.14
C ILE A 156 -1.96 9.03 -2.39
N ASN A 157 -3.24 9.05 -2.06
CA ASN A 157 -4.21 8.03 -2.46
C ASN A 157 -4.90 8.47 -3.76
N THR A 158 -4.81 7.67 -4.81
CA THR A 158 -5.31 8.04 -6.15
C THR A 158 -5.91 6.85 -6.90
N ASN A 159 -6.77 7.11 -7.86
CA ASN A 159 -7.22 6.15 -8.87
C ASN A 159 -6.16 5.91 -9.97
N GLY A 160 -5.06 6.68 -9.99
CA GLY A 160 -3.95 6.51 -10.94
C GLY A 160 -4.24 7.03 -12.34
N SER A 161 -5.15 8.00 -12.49
CA SER A 161 -5.61 8.47 -13.81
C SER A 161 -4.71 9.49 -14.51
N ARG A 162 -3.75 10.10 -13.83
CA ARG A 162 -2.96 11.23 -14.39
C ARG A 162 -1.45 11.06 -14.14
N PRO A 163 -0.75 10.19 -14.89
CA PRO A 163 0.67 9.91 -14.67
C PRO A 163 1.57 11.14 -14.81
N ARG A 164 1.24 12.07 -15.72
CA ARG A 164 2.00 13.32 -15.88
C ARG A 164 1.91 14.24 -14.66
N VAL A 165 0.72 14.32 -14.06
CA VAL A 165 0.52 15.12 -12.84
C VAL A 165 1.24 14.47 -11.67
N LEU A 166 1.13 13.14 -11.55
CA LEU A 166 1.84 12.41 -10.50
C LEU A 166 3.36 12.58 -10.62
N ALA A 167 3.92 12.59 -11.83
CA ALA A 167 5.35 12.85 -12.03
C ALA A 167 5.75 14.23 -11.49
N ARG A 168 5.00 15.29 -11.84
CA ARG A 168 5.24 16.64 -11.31
C ARG A 168 5.08 16.71 -9.78
N LEU A 169 4.16 15.94 -9.22
CA LEU A 169 3.94 15.87 -7.78
C LEU A 169 5.11 15.17 -7.07
N VAL A 170 5.66 14.13 -7.67
CA VAL A 170 6.87 13.44 -7.20
C VAL A 170 8.07 14.40 -7.25
N ASP A 171 8.26 15.12 -8.36
CA ASP A 171 9.30 16.13 -8.50
C ASP A 171 9.19 17.24 -7.44
N ALA A 172 7.97 17.55 -7.00
CA ALA A 172 7.72 18.53 -5.93
C ALA A 172 8.02 17.99 -4.52
N GLY A 173 8.14 16.68 -4.34
CA GLY A 173 8.49 16.06 -3.06
C GLY A 173 7.55 14.97 -2.54
N CYS A 174 6.52 14.56 -3.31
CA CYS A 174 5.74 13.37 -2.98
C CYS A 174 6.58 12.10 -3.15
N ASN A 175 6.61 11.25 -2.13
CA ASN A 175 7.52 10.09 -2.08
C ASN A 175 6.80 8.76 -1.80
N SER A 176 5.46 8.78 -1.71
CA SER A 176 4.66 7.58 -1.48
C SER A 176 3.30 7.70 -2.17
N VAL A 177 2.85 6.63 -2.82
CA VAL A 177 1.54 6.56 -3.49
C VAL A 177 0.79 5.29 -3.11
N ARG A 178 -0.53 5.40 -2.92
CA ARG A 178 -1.45 4.26 -2.93
C ARG A 178 -2.38 4.40 -4.12
N ILE A 179 -2.28 3.45 -5.05
CA ILE A 179 -3.12 3.41 -6.23
C ILE A 179 -4.26 2.42 -5.98
N SER A 180 -5.51 2.86 -6.17
CA SER A 180 -6.67 1.98 -6.05
C SER A 180 -6.94 1.28 -7.37
N ALA A 181 -7.06 -0.05 -7.32
CA ALA A 181 -7.51 -0.85 -8.44
C ALA A 181 -8.45 -1.96 -7.94
N ILE A 182 -9.42 -2.36 -8.75
CA ILE A 182 -10.24 -3.55 -8.51
C ILE A 182 -9.67 -4.72 -9.30
N SER A 183 -9.06 -4.46 -10.46
CA SER A 183 -8.60 -5.50 -11.35
C SER A 183 -7.63 -4.91 -12.37
N PHE A 184 -6.66 -5.72 -12.81
CA PHE A 184 -5.78 -5.42 -13.93
C PHE A 184 -6.27 -6.07 -15.24
N THR A 185 -7.57 -6.28 -15.36
CA THR A 185 -8.23 -6.58 -16.63
C THR A 185 -9.13 -5.44 -17.02
N ASP A 186 -8.94 -4.93 -18.25
CA ASP A 186 -9.63 -3.75 -18.77
C ASP A 186 -11.15 -3.86 -18.65
N LYS A 187 -11.73 -5.02 -19.00
CA LYS A 187 -13.17 -5.29 -18.85
C LYS A 187 -13.68 -5.04 -17.43
N VAL A 188 -13.01 -5.59 -16.42
CA VAL A 188 -13.44 -5.50 -15.02
C VAL A 188 -13.16 -4.10 -14.47
N PHE A 189 -11.99 -3.55 -14.78
CA PHE A 189 -11.61 -2.21 -14.40
C PHE A 189 -12.62 -1.17 -14.89
N ARG A 190 -12.98 -1.20 -16.19
CA ARG A 190 -13.95 -0.26 -16.77
C ARG A 190 -15.35 -0.45 -16.24
N ALA A 191 -15.78 -1.70 -16.01
CA ALA A 191 -17.09 -1.99 -15.46
C ALA A 191 -17.28 -1.38 -14.07
N TYR A 192 -16.23 -1.39 -13.24
CA TYR A 192 -16.28 -0.84 -11.89
C TYR A 192 -16.00 0.65 -11.82
N TYR A 193 -14.85 1.11 -12.33
CA TYR A 193 -14.41 2.51 -12.18
C TYR A 193 -15.09 3.47 -13.14
N ARG A 194 -15.61 2.98 -14.27
CA ARG A 194 -16.21 3.79 -15.34
C ARG A 194 -15.37 5.06 -15.62
N PRO A 195 -14.11 4.87 -16.05
CA PRO A 195 -13.14 5.96 -16.10
C PRO A 195 -13.47 6.97 -17.21
N VAL A 196 -13.31 8.26 -16.92
CA VAL A 196 -13.42 9.34 -17.90
C VAL A 196 -12.03 9.84 -18.27
N GLY A 197 -11.60 9.53 -19.50
CA GLY A 197 -10.32 10.02 -20.04
C GLY A 197 -9.06 9.34 -19.50
N TYR A 198 -9.16 8.14 -18.90
CA TYR A 198 -8.01 7.33 -18.51
C TYR A 198 -8.30 5.83 -18.61
N GLY A 199 -7.25 5.00 -18.56
CA GLY A 199 -7.34 3.55 -18.58
C GLY A 199 -6.31 2.87 -17.65
N LEU A 200 -6.27 1.54 -17.69
CA LEU A 200 -5.32 0.76 -16.88
C LEU A 200 -3.85 1.09 -17.18
N ASP A 201 -3.53 1.48 -18.41
CA ASP A 201 -2.17 1.86 -18.77
C ASP A 201 -1.70 3.10 -18.01
N ASP A 202 -2.60 4.05 -17.74
CA ASP A 202 -2.33 5.23 -16.91
C ASP A 202 -2.09 4.84 -15.45
N VAL A 203 -2.89 3.90 -14.93
CA VAL A 203 -2.75 3.35 -13.56
C VAL A 203 -1.39 2.69 -13.38
N VAL A 204 -0.98 1.85 -14.34
CA VAL A 204 0.33 1.19 -14.35
C VAL A 204 1.45 2.22 -14.51
N ALA A 205 1.27 3.23 -15.38
CA ALA A 205 2.24 4.30 -15.56
C ALA A 205 2.45 5.12 -14.28
N CYS A 206 1.38 5.42 -13.52
CA CYS A 206 1.49 6.09 -12.24
C CYS A 206 2.36 5.31 -11.24
N GLY A 207 2.16 3.99 -11.14
CA GLY A 207 2.98 3.13 -10.30
C GLY A 207 4.45 3.11 -10.75
N ARG A 208 4.69 3.16 -12.07
CA ARG A 208 6.04 3.21 -12.64
C ARG A 208 6.75 4.53 -12.32
N VAL A 209 6.07 5.67 -12.47
CA VAL A 209 6.60 7.01 -12.17
C VAL A 209 7.17 7.07 -10.74
N VAL A 210 6.40 6.63 -9.75
CA VAL A 210 6.83 6.69 -8.35
C VAL A 210 7.95 5.69 -8.07
N ARG A 211 7.88 4.48 -8.65
CA ARG A 211 8.94 3.47 -8.52
C ARG A 211 10.27 3.96 -9.09
N GLU A 212 10.25 4.55 -10.29
CA GLU A 212 11.46 5.04 -10.98
C GLU A 212 12.11 6.20 -10.23
N ALA A 213 11.31 7.02 -9.53
CA ALA A 213 11.79 8.06 -8.63
C ALA A 213 12.26 7.55 -7.25
N GLY A 214 12.22 6.23 -7.00
CA GLY A 214 12.61 5.62 -5.73
C GLY A 214 11.59 5.76 -4.60
N GLY A 215 10.36 6.19 -4.91
CA GLY A 215 9.26 6.30 -3.95
C GLY A 215 8.56 4.97 -3.65
N GLN A 216 7.71 4.98 -2.63
CA GLN A 216 6.93 3.82 -2.23
C GLN A 216 5.64 3.71 -3.05
N VAL A 217 5.36 2.50 -3.57
CA VAL A 217 4.12 2.19 -4.29
C VAL A 217 3.33 1.15 -3.52
N CYS A 218 2.13 1.53 -3.10
CA CYS A 218 1.15 0.67 -2.47
C CYS A 218 -0.02 0.45 -3.44
N LEU A 219 -0.57 -0.76 -3.43
CA LEU A 219 -1.78 -1.07 -4.17
C LEU A 219 -2.93 -1.27 -3.18
N ASN A 220 -4.02 -0.53 -3.37
CA ASN A 220 -5.28 -0.81 -2.70
C ASN A 220 -6.13 -1.68 -3.64
N LEU A 221 -6.06 -3.00 -3.46
CA LEU A 221 -6.81 -3.97 -4.26
C LEU A 221 -8.12 -4.33 -3.57
N LEU A 222 -9.25 -4.00 -4.20
CA LEU A 222 -10.56 -4.40 -3.70
C LEU A 222 -10.80 -5.89 -3.93
N THR A 223 -10.93 -6.64 -2.85
CA THR A 223 -11.23 -8.08 -2.90
C THR A 223 -12.73 -8.33 -3.03
N PHE A 224 -13.16 -8.88 -4.15
CA PHE A 224 -14.53 -9.26 -4.45
C PHE A 224 -14.58 -10.77 -4.70
N PRO A 225 -15.29 -11.54 -3.84
CA PRO A 225 -15.43 -12.98 -4.00
C PRO A 225 -15.98 -13.39 -5.37
N GLY A 226 -15.31 -14.33 -6.01
CA GLY A 226 -15.62 -14.80 -7.38
C GLY A 226 -15.13 -13.88 -8.50
N LEU A 227 -14.54 -12.73 -8.17
CA LEU A 227 -13.99 -11.79 -9.15
C LEU A 227 -12.48 -11.67 -8.93
N THR A 228 -12.04 -10.97 -7.89
CA THR A 228 -10.63 -10.56 -7.73
C THR A 228 -9.82 -11.51 -6.85
N ASP A 229 -10.48 -12.50 -6.23
CA ASP A 229 -9.89 -13.60 -5.46
C ASP A 229 -9.67 -14.88 -6.30
N THR A 230 -9.94 -14.83 -7.61
CA THR A 230 -9.68 -15.97 -8.51
C THR A 230 -8.19 -16.08 -8.85
N ALA A 231 -7.65 -17.31 -8.88
CA ALA A 231 -6.23 -17.57 -9.17
C ALA A 231 -5.74 -16.88 -10.47
N ARG A 232 -6.60 -16.87 -11.50
CA ARG A 232 -6.32 -16.23 -12.80
C ARG A 232 -6.09 -14.72 -12.71
N LEU A 233 -6.75 -14.03 -11.77
CA LEU A 233 -6.64 -12.58 -11.61
C LEU A 233 -5.55 -12.19 -10.61
N ALA A 234 -5.29 -13.02 -9.60
CA ALA A 234 -4.14 -12.88 -8.71
C ALA A 234 -2.80 -12.90 -9.48
N ASP A 235 -2.64 -13.84 -10.42
CA ASP A 235 -1.43 -13.94 -11.26
C ASP A 235 -1.24 -12.71 -12.18
N ARG A 236 -2.33 -12.10 -12.65
CA ARG A 236 -2.27 -10.90 -13.50
C ARG A 236 -1.92 -9.63 -12.72
N GLY A 237 -2.39 -9.50 -11.48
CA GLY A 237 -1.94 -8.45 -10.58
C GLY A 237 -0.45 -8.55 -10.25
N ALA A 238 0.06 -9.78 -10.11
CA ALA A 238 1.49 -10.02 -9.86
C ALA A 238 2.37 -9.82 -11.10
N SER A 239 1.82 -9.87 -12.32
CA SER A 239 2.58 -9.90 -13.59
C SER A 239 2.47 -8.65 -14.47
N ALA A 240 1.69 -7.64 -14.09
CA ALA A 240 1.62 -6.37 -14.81
C ALA A 240 2.78 -5.41 -14.43
N PRO A 241 3.74 -5.07 -15.31
CA PRO A 241 4.21 -5.71 -16.54
C PRO A 241 5.63 -6.30 -16.38
N ARG A 242 5.75 -7.62 -16.37
CA ARG A 242 6.93 -8.33 -16.92
C ARG A 242 6.58 -8.78 -18.34
N ARG A 243 6.51 -7.86 -19.31
CA ARG A 243 6.40 -8.24 -20.73
C ARG A 243 7.41 -7.50 -21.59
N ASP A 244 8.56 -8.14 -21.67
CA ASP A 244 9.24 -8.62 -22.88
C ASP A 244 9.32 -7.66 -24.07
N ARG A 245 10.54 -7.14 -24.30
CA ARG A 245 10.95 -6.57 -25.58
C ARG A 245 11.26 -7.74 -26.52
N GLY A 246 10.59 -7.79 -27.67
CA GLY A 246 10.75 -8.88 -28.62
C GLY A 246 12.17 -9.04 -29.17
N ARG A 247 12.53 -10.29 -29.54
CA ARG A 247 13.30 -10.63 -30.74
C ARG A 247 13.33 -12.15 -30.97
N HIS A 248 12.81 -12.55 -32.14
CA HIS A 248 13.38 -13.48 -33.13
C HIS A 248 14.00 -14.83 -32.72
N GLU A 249 13.58 -15.83 -33.48
CA GLU A 249 14.11 -17.19 -33.64
C GLU A 249 15.65 -17.26 -33.78
N HIS A 250 16.26 -18.28 -33.15
CA HIS A 250 17.11 -19.26 -33.85
C HIS A 250 17.48 -20.44 -32.96
N ALA A 251 17.56 -21.60 -33.61
CA ALA A 251 17.86 -22.92 -33.09
C ALA A 251 19.32 -23.11 -32.65
N GLY A 252 19.55 -24.11 -31.79
CA GLY A 252 20.87 -24.66 -31.49
C GLY A 252 20.91 -25.38 -30.16
N GLY A 253 20.76 -26.71 -30.18
CA GLY A 253 20.90 -27.56 -29.00
C GLY A 253 22.34 -27.75 -28.56
N VAL A 254 22.55 -28.29 -27.35
CA VAL A 254 23.48 -29.38 -27.04
C VAL A 254 23.09 -29.94 -25.66
N ARG A 255 22.89 -31.27 -25.62
CA ARG A 255 22.77 -32.09 -24.41
C ARG A 255 24.14 -32.27 -23.76
N ARG A 256 24.21 -32.35 -22.43
CA ARG A 256 25.15 -33.27 -21.76
C ARG A 256 24.69 -33.66 -20.36
N ALA A 257 24.94 -34.92 -20.07
CA ALA A 257 24.36 -35.72 -19.01
C ALA A 257 25.33 -35.91 -17.83
N ALA A 258 24.76 -36.46 -16.75
CA ALA A 258 25.39 -37.22 -15.66
C ALA A 258 26.13 -36.37 -14.59
N ARG A 259 26.16 -36.73 -13.30
CA ARG A 259 26.09 -38.04 -12.64
C ARG A 259 25.43 -37.96 -11.26
N ALA A 260 24.97 -39.11 -10.80
CA ALA A 260 24.38 -39.35 -9.49
C ALA A 260 25.40 -39.75 -8.41
N THR A 261 24.92 -39.62 -7.16
CA THR A 261 25.22 -40.35 -5.90
C THR A 261 26.55 -40.08 -5.15
N PRO A 262 26.63 -40.32 -3.81
CA PRO A 262 25.67 -40.98 -2.91
C PRO A 262 25.30 -40.28 -1.60
N ARG A 263 24.17 -40.76 -1.04
CA ARG A 263 23.67 -40.61 0.33
C ARG A 263 24.73 -40.96 1.40
N ARG A 264 24.76 -40.20 2.50
CA ARG A 264 25.18 -40.69 3.81
C ARG A 264 24.10 -40.47 4.85
N ARG A 265 23.89 -41.52 5.64
CA ARG A 265 22.84 -41.72 6.64
C ARG A 265 23.08 -40.89 7.91
N ALA A 266 21.93 -40.62 8.54
CA ALA A 266 21.66 -40.16 9.88
C ALA A 266 22.70 -40.45 10.98
N ARG A 267 22.84 -39.49 11.89
CA ARG A 267 23.10 -39.76 13.31
C ARG A 267 21.91 -39.24 14.13
N GLN A 268 21.22 -40.18 14.75
CA GLN A 268 20.24 -39.97 15.81
C GLN A 268 20.95 -39.46 17.06
N LEU A 269 20.37 -38.46 17.72
CA LEU A 269 20.54 -38.21 19.15
C LEU A 269 19.14 -37.94 19.73
N HIS A 270 18.67 -38.89 20.53
CA HIS A 270 17.60 -38.77 21.52
C HIS A 270 18.25 -38.88 22.91
N PRO A 271 17.53 -38.73 24.03
CA PRO A 271 16.68 -37.60 24.43
C PRO A 271 16.95 -37.22 25.91
N THR A 272 16.83 -35.96 26.31
CA THR A 272 16.67 -35.64 27.76
C THR A 272 15.69 -34.50 27.98
N ARG A 273 14.44 -34.93 28.23
CA ARG A 273 13.47 -34.45 29.23
C ARG A 273 13.66 -33.02 29.77
N VAL A 274 12.66 -32.15 29.53
CA VAL A 274 12.05 -31.34 30.59
C VAL A 274 10.53 -31.24 30.37
N TRP A 275 9.85 -31.77 31.38
CA TRP A 275 8.48 -31.63 31.88
C TRP A 275 7.43 -30.79 31.14
N ALA A 276 6.27 -31.42 31.02
CA ALA A 276 5.00 -30.91 30.56
C ALA A 276 4.39 -29.87 31.51
N CYS A 277 3.84 -28.80 30.93
CA CYS A 277 2.69 -28.10 31.48
C CYS A 277 1.57 -28.21 30.44
N ALA A 278 0.91 -29.37 30.43
CA ALA A 278 -0.35 -29.56 29.74
C ALA A 278 -1.45 -29.14 30.71
N ILE A 279 -2.28 -28.19 30.29
CA ILE A 279 -3.74 -28.08 30.48
C ILE A 279 -4.10 -26.62 30.11
N VAL A 280 -5.15 -26.46 29.30
CA VAL A 280 -5.67 -25.21 28.67
C VAL A 280 -5.06 -24.83 27.29
N GLY A 281 -4.79 -25.81 26.42
CA GLY A 281 -4.46 -25.57 25.00
C GLY A 281 -5.34 -26.30 23.98
N THR A 282 -6.01 -27.38 24.38
CA THR A 282 -6.56 -28.35 23.41
C THR A 282 -8.03 -28.11 23.04
N LEU A 283 -8.74 -27.19 23.69
CA LEU A 283 -10.19 -27.00 23.47
C LEU A 283 -10.56 -25.88 22.49
N VAL A 284 -9.59 -25.09 21.99
CA VAL A 284 -9.88 -23.98 21.05
C VAL A 284 -9.58 -24.36 19.59
N ILE A 285 -8.68 -25.31 19.35
CA ILE A 285 -8.28 -25.70 17.98
C ILE A 285 -9.35 -26.57 17.30
N ASP A 286 -10.10 -27.37 18.07
CA ASP A 286 -11.07 -28.33 17.50
C ASP A 286 -12.37 -27.69 16.98
N ARG A 287 -12.57 -26.38 17.18
CA ARG A 287 -13.74 -25.66 16.63
C ARG A 287 -13.51 -25.02 15.24
N LEU A 288 -12.27 -24.88 14.78
CA LEU A 288 -11.96 -24.21 13.51
C LEU A 288 -11.97 -25.13 12.28
N SER A 289 -11.89 -26.44 12.48
CA SER A 289 -12.02 -27.46 11.42
C SER A 289 -13.45 -27.60 10.87
N ARG A 290 -14.44 -26.89 11.43
CA ARG A 290 -15.87 -26.96 11.01
C ARG A 290 -16.33 -25.89 10.00
N ALA A 291 -15.44 -25.09 9.41
CA ALA A 291 -15.85 -24.07 8.44
C ALA A 291 -15.03 -23.99 7.13
N MET A 292 -14.36 -25.06 6.71
CA MET A 292 -13.92 -25.20 5.32
C MET A 292 -14.90 -26.13 4.58
N LYS A 293 -15.57 -25.59 3.55
CA LYS A 293 -16.50 -26.38 2.74
C LYS A 293 -15.73 -27.43 1.95
N THR A 294 -16.09 -28.70 2.13
CA THR A 294 -15.46 -29.84 1.47
C THR A 294 -15.56 -29.72 -0.06
N GLY A 295 -14.44 -29.83 -0.77
CA GLY A 295 -14.40 -29.95 -2.24
C GLY A 295 -14.31 -28.66 -3.06
N ILE A 296 -14.33 -27.46 -2.44
CA ILE A 296 -14.20 -26.18 -3.18
C ILE A 296 -13.00 -25.32 -2.75
N HIS A 297 -12.32 -25.69 -1.66
CA HIS A 297 -11.15 -24.98 -1.19
C HIS A 297 -9.89 -25.82 -1.45
N PRO A 298 -8.80 -25.21 -1.95
CA PRO A 298 -7.51 -25.88 -2.04
C PRO A 298 -7.03 -26.27 -0.63
N GLU A 299 -6.18 -27.29 -0.57
CA GLU A 299 -5.52 -27.70 0.66
C GLU A 299 -4.77 -26.51 1.27
N TYR A 300 -5.03 -26.23 2.54
CA TYR A 300 -4.47 -25.09 3.26
C TYR A 300 -3.54 -25.60 4.36
N HIS A 301 -2.26 -25.25 4.25
CA HIS A 301 -1.23 -25.55 5.22
C HIS A 301 -1.15 -24.39 6.21
N THR A 302 -1.34 -24.66 7.50
CA THR A 302 -1.26 -23.66 8.56
C THR A 302 0.19 -23.37 9.00
N ASP A 303 1.12 -24.17 8.51
CA ASP A 303 2.54 -24.22 8.88
C ASP A 303 3.47 -24.05 7.66
N ALA A 304 2.99 -23.44 6.59
CA ALA A 304 3.76 -23.23 5.38
C ALA A 304 5.04 -22.43 5.66
N VAL A 305 6.18 -22.94 5.17
CA VAL A 305 7.50 -22.38 5.47
C VAL A 305 7.90 -21.37 4.40
N VAL A 306 8.17 -20.12 4.79
CA VAL A 306 8.66 -19.05 3.92
C VAL A 306 10.17 -18.95 4.03
N HIS A 307 10.87 -19.13 2.91
CA HIS A 307 12.31 -18.91 2.79
C HIS A 307 12.61 -17.58 2.11
N CYS A 308 13.33 -16.70 2.78
CA CYS A 308 13.81 -15.45 2.22
C CYS A 308 15.22 -15.59 1.62
N LEU A 309 15.52 -14.87 0.55
CA LEU A 309 16.87 -14.78 -0.01
C LEU A 309 17.93 -14.25 0.98
N CYS A 310 17.53 -13.51 2.02
CA CYS A 310 18.45 -13.08 3.08
C CYS A 310 18.84 -14.19 4.07
N GLY A 311 18.28 -15.39 3.92
CA GLY A 311 18.48 -16.53 4.81
C GLY A 311 17.45 -16.65 5.94
N ASN A 312 16.62 -15.63 6.16
CA ASN A 312 15.56 -15.70 7.16
C ASN A 312 14.46 -16.69 6.73
N THR A 313 13.96 -17.48 7.69
CA THR A 313 12.86 -18.44 7.47
C THR A 313 11.79 -18.25 8.55
N PHE A 314 10.51 -18.25 8.16
CA PHE A 314 9.38 -18.12 9.09
C PHE A 314 8.15 -18.89 8.58
N THR A 315 7.21 -19.23 9.46
CA THR A 315 5.99 -19.97 9.09
C THR A 315 4.79 -19.05 8.91
N THR A 316 3.89 -19.39 7.99
CA THR A 316 2.63 -18.69 7.72
C THR A 316 1.58 -19.68 7.22
N GLY A 317 0.33 -19.25 7.12
CA GLY A 317 -0.70 -20.02 6.41
C GLY A 317 -0.60 -19.82 4.89
N SER A 318 -0.78 -20.89 4.11
CA SER A 318 -0.73 -20.84 2.64
C SER A 318 -1.38 -22.07 2.01
N THR A 319 -1.77 -21.98 0.74
CA THR A 319 -2.18 -23.14 -0.08
C THR A 319 -0.99 -23.90 -0.68
N LEU A 320 0.22 -23.46 -0.36
CA LEU A 320 1.47 -24.12 -0.69
C LEU A 320 2.24 -24.42 0.60
N PRO A 321 2.84 -25.61 0.75
CA PRO A 321 3.58 -25.97 1.96
C PRO A 321 4.90 -25.18 2.12
N GLU A 322 5.44 -24.65 1.03
CA GLU A 322 6.65 -23.82 1.03
C GLU A 322 6.49 -22.61 0.12
N LEU A 323 7.02 -21.48 0.58
CA LEU A 323 7.00 -20.18 -0.11
C LEU A 323 8.43 -19.64 -0.20
N LYS A 324 8.79 -19.02 -1.32
CA LYS A 324 10.08 -18.34 -1.49
C LYS A 324 9.83 -16.85 -1.71
N THR A 325 10.49 -16.01 -0.93
CA THR A 325 10.39 -14.55 -1.06
C THR A 325 11.76 -13.92 -1.24
N GLU A 326 11.81 -12.87 -2.05
CA GLU A 326 13.03 -12.12 -2.34
C GLU A 326 13.42 -11.21 -1.16
N VAL A 327 12.43 -10.74 -0.41
CA VAL A 327 12.61 -9.80 0.69
C VAL A 327 11.60 -10.09 1.80
N CYS A 328 12.01 -9.97 3.06
CA CYS A 328 11.15 -10.16 4.24
C CYS A 328 11.36 -9.02 5.24
N SER A 329 10.57 -9.00 6.31
CA SER A 329 10.64 -7.98 7.37
C SER A 329 12.03 -7.84 7.99
N VAL A 330 12.85 -8.88 7.97
CA VAL A 330 14.21 -8.87 8.51
C VAL A 330 15.24 -8.20 7.58
N CYS A 331 14.97 -8.12 6.27
CA CYS A 331 15.94 -7.56 5.31
C CYS A 331 15.40 -6.42 4.44
N HIS A 332 14.10 -6.11 4.50
CA HIS A 332 13.53 -5.04 3.71
C HIS A 332 13.98 -3.67 4.27
N PRO A 333 14.44 -2.73 3.42
CA PRO A 333 14.88 -1.40 3.85
C PRO A 333 13.82 -0.61 4.63
N PHE A 334 12.54 -0.78 4.27
CA PHE A 334 11.40 -0.21 5.01
C PHE A 334 11.32 -0.67 6.47
N PHE A 335 11.64 -1.95 6.77
CA PHE A 335 11.52 -2.51 8.12
C PHE A 335 12.82 -2.41 8.93
N THR A 336 13.96 -2.31 8.25
CA THR A 336 15.30 -2.31 8.89
C THR A 336 15.93 -0.92 8.99
N GLY A 337 15.36 0.09 8.30
CA GLY A 337 15.91 1.44 8.23
C GLY A 337 17.27 1.54 7.50
N THR A 338 17.84 0.43 7.05
CA THR A 338 19.14 0.35 6.37
C THR A 338 18.93 0.04 4.90
N GLN A 339 19.35 0.95 4.01
CA GLN A 339 19.39 0.68 2.58
C GLN A 339 20.53 -0.31 2.28
N ARG A 340 20.24 -1.62 2.33
CA ARG A 340 21.04 -2.57 1.55
C ARG A 340 20.66 -2.39 0.09
N ILE A 341 21.50 -1.69 -0.67
CA ILE A 341 21.43 -1.67 -2.12
C ILE A 341 21.68 -3.11 -2.60
N VAL A 342 20.60 -3.84 -2.86
CA VAL A 342 20.69 -5.13 -3.54
C VAL A 342 20.80 -4.80 -5.04
N ASP A 343 22.03 -4.69 -5.55
CA ASP A 343 22.31 -4.49 -6.98
C ASP A 343 22.05 -5.80 -7.74
N THR A 344 20.78 -6.15 -7.92
CA THR A 344 20.32 -7.22 -8.81
C THR A 344 20.38 -6.73 -10.25
N GLY A 345 21.60 -6.55 -10.77
CA GLY A 345 21.80 -6.26 -12.19
C GLY A 345 23.16 -5.73 -12.61
N GLY A 346 24.07 -5.42 -11.67
CA GLY A 346 25.39 -4.85 -11.99
C GLY A 346 25.27 -3.50 -12.68
N GLN A 347 24.20 -2.74 -12.41
CA GLN A 347 23.98 -1.44 -13.04
C GLN A 347 25.04 -0.44 -12.58
N VAL A 348 25.46 -0.53 -11.32
CA VAL A 348 26.57 0.26 -10.77
C VAL A 348 27.87 -0.06 -11.51
N GLU A 349 28.10 -1.33 -11.86
CA GLU A 349 29.29 -1.74 -12.59
C GLU A 349 29.28 -1.27 -14.06
N ARG A 350 28.11 -1.29 -14.71
CA ARG A 350 27.93 -0.74 -16.07
C ARG A 350 28.11 0.77 -16.11
N PHE A 351 27.63 1.47 -15.08
CA PHE A 351 27.83 2.92 -14.92
C PHE A 351 29.31 3.25 -14.70
N ARG A 352 30.00 2.54 -13.79
CA ARG A 352 31.45 2.70 -13.56
C ARG A 352 32.27 2.45 -14.83
N ARG A 353 31.93 1.42 -15.62
CA ARG A 353 32.60 1.15 -16.92
C ARG A 353 32.37 2.24 -17.96
N ARG A 354 31.19 2.87 -17.99
CA ARG A 354 30.92 4.04 -18.87
C ARG A 354 31.71 5.27 -18.42
N ALA A 355 31.74 5.55 -17.12
CA ALA A 355 32.50 6.68 -16.56
C ALA A 355 34.02 6.54 -16.83
N GLN A 356 34.57 5.34 -16.67
CA GLN A 356 35.98 5.07 -16.99
C GLN A 356 36.33 5.21 -18.47
N ARG A 357 35.39 4.94 -19.38
CA ARG A 357 35.58 5.16 -20.83
C ARG A 357 35.52 6.66 -21.18
N ALA A 358 34.64 7.41 -20.52
CA ALA A 358 34.53 8.86 -20.72
C ALA A 358 35.76 9.64 -20.21
N GLN A 359 36.47 9.15 -19.18
CA GLN A 359 37.72 9.74 -18.70
C GLN A 359 38.95 9.42 -19.58
N LYS A 360 38.84 8.45 -20.50
CA LYS A 360 39.91 8.05 -21.43
C LYS A 360 39.70 8.58 -22.86
N SER A 361 38.67 9.42 -23.07
CA SER A 361 38.33 10.01 -24.37
C SER A 361 38.75 11.46 -24.42
#